data_AF-T1CET8-F1
#
_entry.id   AF-T1CET8-F1
#
_cell.length_a   1.000
_cell.length_b   1.000
_cell.length_c   1.000
_cell.angle_alpha   90.00
_cell.angle_beta   90.00
_cell.angle_gamma   90.00
#
_symmetry.space_group_name_H-M   'P 1'
#
loop_
_entity.id
_entity.type
_entity.pdbx_description
1 polymer ?
#
loop_
_entity_poly.entity_id
_entity_poly.type
_entity_poly.pdbx_seq_one_letter_code
_entity_poly.pdbx_strand_id
1 'polypeptide(L)'
;VKYVNKILLDAIRRGASDIHFEPYEKFYRVRYRIDGVLRTVSNPPVQLTPRISARLKVMAQLDIAERRVPQDGRMKLSIGKGRSMDFRVSSLPILAGEKIVLRILDGGAAKMGIEKLGYEDDQRQLFLAAIHKPHGMVLVTGPPARARPYRCIPRSTSSTPRGATSRRPRIRWKSACRVSIKCR
;
A
#
# COMPACT_ATOMS: atom_id res chain seq x y z
N VAL A 1 -0.43 14.40 -19.40
CA VAL A 1 -0.57 14.32 -17.91
C VAL A 1 -2.00 14.01 -17.46
N LYS A 2 -3.04 14.64 -18.03
CA LYS A 2 -4.45 14.49 -17.58
C LYS A 2 -5.00 13.04 -17.61
N TYR A 3 -4.55 12.21 -18.56
CA TYR A 3 -5.05 10.84 -18.74
C TYR A 3 -4.84 9.94 -17.51
N VAL A 4 -3.61 9.87 -16.97
CA VAL A 4 -3.29 8.99 -15.81
C VAL A 4 -4.15 9.37 -14.61
N ASN A 5 -4.24 10.67 -14.29
CA ASN A 5 -5.07 11.14 -13.19
C ASN A 5 -6.56 10.79 -13.39
N LYS A 6 -7.08 10.88 -14.62
CA LYS A 6 -8.46 10.49 -14.95
C LYS A 6 -8.69 9.00 -14.67
N ILE A 7 -7.79 8.14 -15.12
CA ILE A 7 -7.86 6.68 -14.88
C ILE A 7 -7.83 6.36 -13.38
N LEU A 8 -6.94 6.98 -12.61
CA LEU A 8 -6.87 6.75 -11.17
C LEU A 8 -8.17 7.16 -10.45
N LEU A 9 -8.70 8.35 -10.76
CA LEU A 9 -9.94 8.84 -10.17
C LEU A 9 -11.17 8.03 -10.61
N ASP A 10 -11.17 7.52 -11.83
CA ASP A 10 -12.23 6.65 -12.36
C ASP A 10 -12.19 5.26 -11.68
N ALA A 11 -11.00 4.68 -11.52
CA ALA A 11 -10.82 3.42 -10.79
C ALA A 11 -11.35 3.49 -9.36
N ILE A 12 -11.06 4.59 -8.64
CA ILE A 12 -11.59 4.84 -7.30
C ILE A 12 -13.12 4.94 -7.32
N ARG A 13 -13.68 5.72 -8.24
CA ARG A 13 -15.14 5.90 -8.36
C ARG A 13 -15.86 4.58 -8.63
N ARG A 14 -15.24 3.68 -9.39
CA ARG A 14 -15.76 2.36 -9.75
C ARG A 14 -15.44 1.27 -8.74
N GLY A 15 -14.81 1.60 -7.60
CA GLY A 15 -14.52 0.64 -6.54
C GLY A 15 -13.49 -0.43 -6.94
N ALA A 16 -12.54 -0.11 -7.82
CA ALA A 16 -11.51 -1.07 -8.21
C ALA A 16 -10.55 -1.40 -7.07
N SER A 17 -10.09 -2.66 -7.02
CA SER A 17 -9.07 -3.15 -6.08
C SER A 17 -7.66 -3.01 -6.64
N ASP A 18 -7.48 -3.34 -7.92
CA ASP A 18 -6.22 -3.22 -8.64
C ASP A 18 -6.43 -2.54 -10.01
N ILE A 19 -5.44 -1.80 -10.46
CA ILE A 19 -5.37 -1.16 -11.77
C ILE A 19 -4.17 -1.76 -12.51
N HIS A 20 -4.40 -2.30 -13.70
CA HIS A 20 -3.38 -2.94 -14.51
C HIS A 20 -3.13 -2.10 -15.77
N PHE A 21 -1.89 -1.63 -15.91
CA PHE A 21 -1.37 -0.96 -17.10
C PHE A 21 -0.51 -1.96 -17.86
N GLU A 22 -1.01 -2.45 -18.99
CA GLU A 22 -0.42 -3.58 -19.71
C GLU A 22 -0.07 -3.18 -21.16
N PRO A 23 1.22 -2.97 -21.46
CA PRO A 23 1.66 -2.84 -22.83
C PRO A 23 1.70 -4.20 -23.52
N TYR A 24 1.29 -4.22 -24.78
CA TYR A 24 1.50 -5.31 -25.74
C TYR A 24 2.21 -4.75 -26.97
N GLU A 25 2.69 -5.65 -27.82
CA GLU A 25 3.44 -5.28 -29.03
C GLU A 25 2.64 -4.34 -29.95
N LYS A 26 1.35 -4.63 -30.16
CA LYS A 26 0.49 -3.90 -31.10
C LYS A 26 -0.56 -2.99 -30.45
N PHE A 27 -0.78 -3.14 -29.15
CA PHE A 27 -1.81 -2.37 -28.44
C PHE A 27 -1.43 -2.13 -26.99
N TYR A 28 -2.07 -1.17 -26.35
CA TYR A 28 -1.94 -0.94 -24.92
C TYR A 28 -3.30 -1.05 -24.28
N ARG A 29 -3.41 -1.76 -23.15
CA ARG A 29 -4.68 -1.89 -22.44
C ARG A 29 -4.55 -1.53 -20.97
N VAL A 30 -5.58 -0.88 -20.46
CA VAL A 30 -5.78 -0.62 -19.03
C VAL A 30 -6.94 -1.47 -18.56
N ARG A 31 -6.77 -2.19 -17.46
CA ARG A 31 -7.80 -3.02 -16.84
C ARG A 31 -7.98 -2.67 -15.37
N TYR A 32 -9.21 -2.74 -14.87
CA TYR A 32 -9.50 -2.69 -13.45
C TYR A 32 -9.88 -4.06 -12.96
N ARG A 33 -9.45 -4.40 -11.75
CA ARG A 33 -10.02 -5.51 -11.00
C ARG A 33 -11.14 -4.99 -10.12
N ILE A 34 -12.38 -5.32 -10.48
CA ILE A 34 -13.59 -4.95 -9.73
C ILE A 34 -14.23 -6.26 -9.29
N ASP A 35 -14.47 -6.41 -7.99
CA ASP A 35 -15.04 -7.63 -7.39
C ASP A 35 -14.32 -8.93 -7.82
N GLY A 36 -12.99 -8.86 -7.88
CA GLY A 36 -12.14 -9.98 -8.30
C GLY A 36 -12.03 -10.20 -9.82
N VAL A 37 -12.89 -9.56 -10.63
CA VAL A 37 -12.90 -9.73 -12.08
C VAL A 37 -12.13 -8.61 -12.79
N LEU A 38 -11.27 -8.99 -13.73
CA LEU A 38 -10.53 -8.05 -14.57
C LEU A 38 -11.38 -7.58 -15.74
N ARG A 39 -11.63 -6.27 -15.82
CA ARG A 39 -12.38 -5.63 -16.91
C ARG A 39 -11.51 -4.61 -17.62
N THR A 40 -11.47 -4.66 -18.95
CA THR A 40 -10.78 -3.66 -19.77
C THR A 40 -11.57 -2.36 -19.77
N VAL A 41 -10.88 -1.23 -19.61
CA VAL A 41 -11.51 0.10 -19.43
C VAL A 41 -11.04 1.13 -20.43
N SER A 42 -9.83 0.95 -20.99
CA SER A 42 -9.29 1.88 -21.96
C SER A 42 -8.16 1.24 -22.75
N ASN A 43 -8.09 1.58 -24.03
CA ASN A 43 -7.07 1.12 -24.96
C ASN A 43 -6.36 2.35 -25.56
N PRO A 44 -5.45 3.01 -24.83
CA PRO A 44 -4.75 4.17 -25.35
C PRO A 44 -3.80 3.78 -26.50
N PRO A 45 -3.44 4.74 -27.38
CA PRO A 45 -2.45 4.50 -28.43
C PRO A 45 -1.09 4.05 -27.86
N VAL A 46 -0.44 3.09 -28.53
CA VAL A 46 0.83 2.47 -28.09
C VAL A 46 1.95 3.50 -27.91
N GLN A 47 1.94 4.57 -28.69
CA GLN A 47 2.91 5.66 -28.61
C GLN A 47 2.93 6.35 -27.24
N LEU A 48 1.86 6.23 -26.45
CA LEU A 48 1.76 6.80 -25.10
C LEU A 48 2.39 5.91 -24.02
N THR A 49 2.76 4.67 -24.32
CA THR A 49 3.35 3.70 -23.37
C THR A 49 4.46 4.30 -22.50
N PRO A 50 5.56 4.86 -23.05
CA PRO A 50 6.66 5.40 -22.23
C PRO A 50 6.24 6.63 -21.41
N ARG A 51 5.27 7.41 -21.89
CA ARG A 51 4.75 8.58 -21.18
C ARG A 51 3.89 8.18 -19.98
N ILE A 52 3.11 7.10 -20.12
CA ILE A 52 2.29 6.56 -19.03
C ILE A 52 3.18 5.93 -17.96
N SER A 53 4.16 5.10 -18.34
CA SER A 53 5.06 4.45 -17.39
C SER A 53 5.91 5.45 -16.61
N ALA A 54 6.51 6.43 -17.30
CA ALA A 54 7.28 7.49 -16.66
C ALA A 54 6.43 8.31 -15.69
N ARG A 55 5.18 8.65 -16.05
CA ARG A 55 4.29 9.40 -15.17
C ARG A 55 3.95 8.62 -13.90
N LEU A 56 3.65 7.33 -14.01
CA LEU A 56 3.36 6.47 -12.87
C LEU A 56 4.58 6.32 -11.96
N LYS A 57 5.77 6.17 -12.53
CA LYS A 57 7.02 6.12 -11.77
C LYS A 57 7.31 7.41 -11.01
N VAL A 58 7.15 8.57 -11.65
CA VAL A 58 7.28 9.89 -10.98
C VAL A 58 6.32 10.00 -9.80
N MET A 59 5.05 9.62 -9.98
CA MET A 59 4.05 9.68 -8.92
C MET A 59 4.38 8.76 -7.74
N ALA A 60 5.06 7.64 -8.01
CA ALA A 60 5.47 6.65 -7.02
C ALA A 60 6.91 6.83 -6.50
N GLN A 61 7.60 7.92 -6.89
CA GLN A 61 9.00 8.19 -6.54
C GLN A 61 9.97 7.06 -6.94
N LEU A 62 9.72 6.46 -8.11
CA LEU A 62 10.54 5.40 -8.70
C LEU A 62 11.54 5.96 -9.72
N ASP A 63 12.61 5.21 -9.98
CA ASP A 63 13.61 5.58 -10.98
C ASP A 63 13.06 5.37 -12.40
N ILE A 64 13.01 6.46 -13.16
CA ILE A 64 12.47 6.51 -14.53
C ILE A 64 13.50 6.02 -15.56
N ALA A 65 14.79 6.22 -15.28
CA ALA A 65 15.87 5.82 -16.15
C ALA A 65 16.04 4.29 -16.11
N GLU A 66 15.86 3.69 -14.93
CA GLU A 66 15.95 2.24 -14.79
C GLU A 66 14.64 1.56 -15.23
N ARG A 67 14.74 0.68 -16.23
CA ARG A 67 13.62 -0.03 -16.87
C ARG A 67 13.88 -1.53 -17.03
N ARG A 68 14.99 -2.05 -16.52
CA ARG A 68 15.42 -3.45 -16.68
C ARG A 68 15.19 -4.27 -15.43
N VAL A 69 14.97 -3.64 -14.28
CA VAL A 69 14.66 -4.31 -13.02
C VAL A 69 13.26 -3.98 -12.53
N PRO A 70 12.57 -4.93 -11.87
CA PRO A 70 11.31 -4.64 -11.18
C PRO A 70 11.51 -3.57 -10.10
N GLN A 71 10.50 -2.71 -9.92
CA GLN A 71 10.52 -1.65 -8.91
C GLN A 71 9.20 -1.61 -8.15
N ASP A 72 9.27 -1.42 -6.84
CA ASP A 72 8.10 -1.29 -5.98
C ASP A 72 8.11 0.08 -5.29
N GLY A 73 6.95 0.74 -5.31
CA GLY A 73 6.76 2.08 -4.78
C GLY A 73 5.42 2.24 -4.08
N ARG A 74 5.23 3.44 -3.55
CA ARG A 74 3.95 3.86 -2.97
C ARG A 74 3.64 5.25 -3.46
N MET A 75 2.35 5.53 -3.64
CA MET A 75 1.89 6.88 -3.94
C MET A 75 0.62 7.17 -3.16
N LYS A 76 0.42 8.45 -2.85
CA LYS A 76 -0.80 8.97 -2.24
C LYS A 76 -1.52 9.85 -3.24
N LEU A 77 -2.83 9.64 -3.39
CA LEU A 77 -3.68 10.52 -4.16
C LEU A 77 -4.70 11.16 -3.23
N SER A 78 -4.71 12.49 -3.19
CA SER A 78 -5.75 13.25 -2.50
C SER A 78 -6.99 13.32 -3.38
N ILE A 79 -8.09 12.78 -2.88
CA ILE A 79 -9.42 12.89 -3.49
C ILE A 79 -10.11 13.95 -2.65
N GLY A 80 -10.56 15.06 -3.25
CA GLY A 80 -11.10 16.21 -2.51
C GLY A 80 -12.10 15.82 -1.41
N LYS A 81 -12.29 16.71 -0.42
CA LYS A 81 -12.99 16.47 0.86
C LYS A 81 -12.16 15.72 1.92
N GLY A 82 -10.84 15.95 1.94
CA GLY A 82 -9.95 15.44 3.00
C GLY A 82 -9.70 13.92 2.96
N ARG A 83 -10.18 13.20 1.94
CA ARG A 83 -9.92 11.77 1.77
C ARG A 83 -8.63 11.57 0.96
N SER A 84 -7.77 10.69 1.43
CA SER A 84 -6.60 10.27 0.66
C SER A 84 -6.67 8.77 0.41
N MET A 85 -6.24 8.34 -0.77
CA MET A 85 -6.07 6.93 -1.10
C MET A 85 -4.59 6.62 -1.23
N ASP A 86 -4.17 5.55 -0.57
CA ASP A 86 -2.85 4.99 -0.68
C ASP A 86 -2.84 3.98 -1.83
N PHE A 87 -1.80 4.00 -2.64
CA PHE A 87 -1.57 3.00 -3.67
C PHE A 87 -0.22 2.33 -3.42
N ARG A 88 -0.16 1.02 -3.63
CA ARG A 88 1.10 0.32 -3.88
C ARG A 88 1.28 0.18 -5.36
N VAL A 89 2.46 0.51 -5.85
CA VAL A 89 2.79 0.50 -7.28
C VAL A 89 3.90 -0.51 -7.48
N SER A 90 3.71 -1.42 -8.44
CA SER A 90 4.74 -2.39 -8.85
C SER A 90 4.96 -2.24 -10.34
N SER A 91 6.20 -1.99 -10.74
CA SER A 91 6.66 -1.94 -12.12
C SER A 91 7.42 -3.23 -12.44
N LEU A 92 7.08 -3.86 -13.56
CA LEU A 92 7.73 -5.08 -14.04
C LEU A 92 8.12 -4.90 -15.51
N PRO A 93 9.41 -5.08 -15.86
CA PRO A 93 9.88 -5.01 -17.23
C PRO A 93 9.38 -6.22 -18.04
N ILE A 94 8.80 -5.96 -19.21
CA ILE A 94 8.34 -6.96 -20.17
C ILE A 94 8.87 -6.64 -21.58
N LEU A 95 8.71 -7.56 -22.53
CA LEU A 95 9.16 -7.37 -23.92
C LEU A 95 8.63 -6.09 -24.57
N ALA A 96 7.34 -5.77 -24.35
CA ALA A 96 6.68 -4.61 -24.94
C ALA A 96 6.80 -3.32 -24.11
N GLY A 97 7.67 -3.26 -23.09
CA GLY A 97 7.87 -2.09 -22.23
C GLY A 97 7.74 -2.43 -20.75
N GLU A 98 7.01 -1.60 -19.98
CA GLU A 98 6.85 -1.82 -18.53
C GLU A 98 5.39 -2.04 -18.18
N LYS A 99 5.11 -3.21 -17.61
CA LYS A 99 3.82 -3.51 -17.01
C LYS A 99 3.78 -2.91 -15.61
N ILE A 100 2.80 -2.06 -15.35
CA ILE A 100 2.64 -1.42 -14.04
C ILE A 100 1.30 -1.85 -13.43
N VAL A 101 1.33 -2.29 -12.18
CA VAL A 101 0.15 -2.65 -11.42
C VAL A 101 0.06 -1.74 -10.20
N LEU A 102 -1.11 -1.15 -9.97
CA LEU A 102 -1.39 -0.38 -8.78
C LEU A 102 -2.47 -1.07 -7.97
N ARG A 103 -2.17 -1.34 -6.70
CA ARG A 103 -3.16 -1.79 -5.74
C ARG A 103 -3.68 -0.60 -4.95
N ILE A 104 -4.99 -0.41 -4.95
CA ILE A 104 -5.68 0.59 -4.15
C ILE A 104 -5.77 0.06 -2.72
N LEU A 105 -5.30 0.84 -1.76
CA LEU A 105 -5.42 0.57 -0.34
C LEU A 105 -6.30 1.65 0.28
N ASP A 106 -7.49 1.27 0.72
CA ASP A 106 -8.32 2.16 1.53
C ASP A 106 -7.77 2.19 2.97
N GLY A 107 -7.04 3.25 3.29
CA GLY A 107 -6.51 3.48 4.64
C GLY A 107 -7.60 3.62 5.71
N GLY A 108 -8.86 3.86 5.32
CA GLY A 108 -10.01 3.94 6.22
C GLY A 108 -10.38 2.62 6.88
N ALA A 109 -10.12 1.48 6.23
CA ALA A 109 -10.41 0.16 6.78
C ALA A 109 -9.51 -0.23 7.97
N ALA A 110 -8.46 0.55 8.23
CA ALA A 110 -7.45 0.25 9.25
C ALA A 110 -7.78 0.76 10.67
N LYS A 111 -9.00 1.25 10.93
CA LYS A 111 -9.52 1.50 12.28
C LYS A 111 -10.30 0.30 12.82
N MET A 112 -9.77 -0.91 12.66
CA MET A 112 -10.33 -2.06 13.40
C MET A 112 -9.92 -1.93 14.86
N GLY A 113 -10.92 -1.89 15.75
CA GLY A 113 -10.70 -2.00 17.19
C GLY A 113 -10.13 -3.37 17.55
N ILE A 114 -9.43 -3.44 18.68
CA ILE A 114 -8.81 -4.69 19.18
C ILE A 114 -9.82 -5.84 19.31
N GLU A 115 -11.09 -5.52 19.52
CA GLU A 115 -12.18 -6.50 19.62
C GLU A 115 -12.37 -7.32 18.35
N LYS A 116 -12.17 -6.70 17.18
CA LYS A 116 -12.33 -7.36 15.87
C LYS A 116 -11.08 -8.12 15.44
N LEU A 117 -10.02 -8.08 16.25
CA LEU A 117 -8.82 -8.87 16.02
C LEU A 117 -8.99 -10.31 16.47
N GLY A 118 -10.15 -10.74 16.99
CA GLY A 118 -10.43 -12.13 17.35
C GLY A 118 -9.38 -12.70 18.29
N TYR A 119 -9.10 -11.95 19.35
CA TYR A 119 -8.45 -12.46 20.55
C TYR A 119 -9.53 -13.11 21.41
N GLU A 120 -9.18 -14.21 22.07
CA GLU A 120 -9.96 -14.68 23.22
C GLU A 120 -9.87 -13.63 24.35
N ASP A 121 -10.86 -13.61 25.23
CA ASP A 121 -10.99 -12.54 26.25
C ASP A 121 -9.79 -12.49 27.21
N ASP A 122 -9.23 -13.65 27.56
CA ASP A 122 -8.02 -13.79 28.38
C ASP A 122 -6.79 -13.22 27.67
N GLN A 123 -6.59 -13.55 26.39
CA GLN A 123 -5.49 -13.04 25.56
C GLN A 123 -5.59 -11.53 25.36
N ARG A 124 -6.82 -11.03 25.17
CA ARG A 124 -7.10 -9.60 25.03
C ARG A 124 -6.75 -8.86 26.31
N GLN A 125 -7.15 -9.37 27.47
CA GLN A 125 -6.82 -8.76 28.76
C GLN A 125 -5.31 -8.76 29.02
N LEU A 126 -4.62 -9.86 28.75
CA LEU A 126 -3.16 -9.94 28.86
C LEU A 126 -2.45 -8.93 27.96
N PHE A 127 -2.91 -8.80 26.71
CA PHE A 127 -2.36 -7.84 25.77
C PHE A 127 -2.63 -6.39 26.19
N LEU A 128 -3.86 -6.07 26.61
CA LEU A 128 -4.23 -4.75 27.11
C LEU A 128 -3.45 -4.38 28.38
N ALA A 129 -3.31 -5.30 29.33
CA ALA A 129 -2.50 -5.10 30.52
C ALA A 129 -1.03 -4.83 30.16
N ALA A 130 -0.47 -5.58 29.20
CA ALA A 130 0.92 -5.40 28.75
C ALA A 130 1.18 -4.05 28.08
N ILE A 131 0.26 -3.54 27.25
CA ILE A 131 0.42 -2.21 26.62
C ILE A 131 0.21 -1.05 27.61
N HIS A 132 -0.47 -1.30 28.73
CA HIS A 132 -0.71 -0.30 29.78
C HIS A 132 0.39 -0.25 30.85
N LYS A 133 1.36 -1.16 30.82
CA LYS A 133 2.53 -1.08 31.71
C LYS A 133 3.37 0.17 31.35
N PRO A 134 3.89 0.90 32.36
CA PRO A 134 4.67 2.12 32.13
C PRO A 134 6.00 1.86 31.40
N HIS A 135 6.53 0.64 31.50
CA HIS A 135 7.74 0.19 30.83
C HIS A 135 7.61 -1.27 30.37
N GLY A 136 8.27 -1.60 29.26
CA GLY A 136 8.26 -2.95 28.68
C GLY A 136 8.27 -2.94 27.16
N MET A 137 8.52 -4.10 26.55
CA MET A 137 8.48 -4.29 25.10
C MET A 137 7.44 -5.35 24.75
N VAL A 138 6.45 -4.97 23.94
CA VAL A 138 5.48 -5.90 23.37
C VAL A 138 5.93 -6.24 21.95
N LEU A 139 6.36 -7.48 21.73
CA LEU A 139 6.78 -7.97 20.43
C LEU A 139 5.65 -8.77 19.79
N VAL A 140 5.07 -8.25 18.71
CA VAL A 140 4.10 -8.99 17.92
C VAL A 140 4.81 -9.67 16.76
N THR A 141 4.86 -11.00 16.79
CA THR A 141 5.48 -11.81 15.75
C THR A 141 4.42 -12.44 14.85
N GLY A 142 4.78 -12.69 13.59
CA GLY A 142 3.91 -13.35 12.63
C GLY A 142 4.62 -13.53 11.29
N PRO A 143 4.28 -14.58 10.52
CA PRO A 143 4.86 -14.80 9.19
C PRO A 143 4.51 -13.64 8.25
N PRO A 144 5.40 -13.30 7.29
CA PRO A 144 5.11 -12.28 6.30
C PRO A 144 3.93 -12.75 5.43
N ALA A 145 2.78 -12.11 5.63
CA ALA A 145 1.52 -12.31 4.92
C ALA A 145 0.84 -13.69 5.11
N ARG A 146 0.29 -13.92 6.31
CA ARG A 146 -1.11 -14.33 6.43
C ARG A 146 -1.89 -13.20 7.09
N ALA A 147 -3.07 -12.93 6.57
CA ALA A 147 -3.79 -11.67 6.73
C ALA A 147 -4.34 -11.42 8.15
N ARG A 148 -3.49 -11.02 9.10
CA ARG A 148 -3.93 -10.35 10.33
C ARG A 148 -3.14 -9.07 10.55
N PRO A 149 -3.79 -7.89 10.56
CA PRO A 149 -3.11 -6.63 10.74
C PRO A 149 -2.88 -6.45 12.24
N TYR A 150 -1.83 -7.05 12.80
CA TYR A 150 -1.32 -6.59 14.09
C TYR A 150 -0.60 -5.25 13.88
N ARG A 151 -1.40 -4.22 13.67
CA ARG A 151 -0.96 -2.84 13.62
C ARG A 151 -0.96 -2.33 15.06
N CYS A 152 0.21 -2.02 15.60
CA CYS A 152 0.29 -1.28 16.86
C CYS A 152 -0.52 0.01 16.74
N ILE A 153 -1.48 0.18 17.64
CA ILE A 153 -2.32 1.37 17.78
C ILE A 153 -1.49 2.40 18.58
N PRO A 154 -1.08 3.54 18.01
CA PRO A 154 -0.55 4.62 18.82
C PRO A 154 -1.70 5.23 19.63
N ARG A 155 -1.50 5.34 20.95
CA ARG A 155 -2.45 5.96 21.88
C ARG A 155 -2.66 7.43 21.47
N SER A 156 -3.91 7.87 21.33
CA SER A 156 -4.24 9.29 21.35
C SER A 156 -4.21 9.75 22.81
N THR A 157 -3.03 10.14 23.30
CA THR A 157 -2.92 10.88 24.57
C THR A 157 -2.96 12.37 24.25
N SER A 158 -3.97 13.04 24.77
CA SER A 158 -3.84 14.44 25.17
C SER A 158 -2.55 14.57 25.99
N SER A 159 -1.71 15.53 25.59
CA SER A 159 -0.33 15.79 26.02
C SER A 159 0.72 14.72 25.64
N THR A 160 1.81 15.23 25.08
CA THR A 160 2.95 14.59 24.37
C THR A 160 3.44 13.27 25.00
N PRO A 161 3.73 12.23 24.18
CA PRO A 161 5.15 11.87 23.99
C PRO A 161 5.52 11.40 22.57
N ARG A 162 6.83 11.52 22.27
CA ARG A 162 7.49 11.12 21.02
C ARG A 162 7.54 9.59 20.88
N GLY A 163 6.50 8.96 20.33
CA GLY A 163 6.55 7.57 19.89
C GLY A 163 7.30 7.44 18.56
N ALA A 164 8.50 6.83 18.55
CA ALA A 164 9.26 6.60 17.33
C ALA A 164 8.87 5.26 16.68
N THR A 165 8.12 5.29 15.58
CA THR A 165 7.91 4.10 14.74
C THR A 165 9.03 4.03 13.71
N SER A 166 10.10 3.28 14.00
CA SER A 166 11.20 3.07 13.04
C SER A 166 10.85 1.96 12.05
N ARG A 167 10.63 2.33 10.77
CA ARG A 167 10.71 1.39 9.63
C ARG A 167 11.98 1.70 8.86
N ARG A 168 13.14 1.19 9.30
CA ARG A 168 14.38 1.32 8.52
C ARG A 168 14.35 0.41 7.28
N PRO A 169 14.85 0.86 6.12
CA PRO A 169 15.06 0.02 4.96
C PRO A 169 16.34 -0.81 5.15
N ARG A 170 16.27 -2.10 4.78
CA ARG A 170 17.38 -3.07 4.69
C ARG A 170 18.21 -3.30 5.96
N ILE A 171 17.74 -4.21 6.80
CA ILE A 171 18.62 -5.20 7.46
C ILE A 171 17.99 -6.57 7.21
N ARG A 172 18.75 -7.49 6.62
CA ARG A 172 18.31 -8.82 6.21
C ARG A 172 18.15 -9.72 7.44
N TRP A 173 17.13 -9.48 8.26
CA TRP A 173 16.63 -10.45 9.22
C TRP A 173 15.55 -11.26 8.52
N LYS A 174 15.82 -12.55 8.26
CA LYS A 174 14.76 -13.47 7.85
C LYS A 174 13.70 -13.42 8.96
N SER A 175 12.50 -12.95 8.61
CA SER A 175 11.25 -13.13 9.36
C SER A 175 11.17 -12.53 10.77
N ALA A 176 11.14 -11.19 10.89
CA ALA A 176 10.47 -10.52 12.02
C ALA A 176 10.05 -9.09 11.66
N CYS A 177 8.75 -8.79 11.77
CA CYS A 177 8.26 -7.41 11.75
C CYS A 177 8.43 -6.81 13.16
N ARG A 178 9.64 -6.31 13.49
CA ARG A 178 9.89 -5.66 14.78
C ARG A 178 9.09 -4.35 14.86
N VAL A 179 8.13 -4.28 15.79
CA VAL A 179 7.62 -3.00 16.29
C VAL A 179 8.16 -2.83 17.70
N SER A 180 9.11 -1.90 17.86
CA SER A 180 9.63 -1.51 19.16
C SER A 180 8.88 -0.24 19.56
N ILE A 181 7.91 -0.36 20.46
CA ILE A 181 7.35 0.80 21.15
C ILE A 181 8.26 1.03 22.36
N LYS A 182 9.24 1.92 22.20
CA LYS A 182 10.08 2.37 23.31
C LYS A 182 9.38 3.54 23.97
N CYS A 183 8.53 3.26 24.96
CA CYS A 183 8.09 4.29 25.90
C CYS A 183 9.25 4.51 26.88
N ARG A 184 9.75 5.74 26.93
CA ARG A 184 10.71 6.17 27.96
C ARG A 184 10.00 6.30 29.29
#